data_AF-A0A9D8H3J0-F1
#
_entry.id   AF-A0A9D8H3J0-F1
#
_cell.length_a   1.000
_cell.length_b   1.000
_cell.length_c   1.000
_cell.angle_alpha   90.00
_cell.angle_beta   90.00
_cell.angle_gamma   90.00
#
_symmetry.space_group_name_H-M   'P 1'
#
loop_
_entity.id
_entity.type
_entity.pdbx_description
1 polymer ?
#
loop_
_entity_poly.entity_id
_entity_poly.type
_entity_poly.pdbx_seq_one_letter_code
_entity_poly.pdbx_strand_id
1 'polypeptide(L)'
;GLVGRANGGMIVHLGVVLVAVGLAASSSYLVDGEFELAVGEQATLSGHTVTYLGSETVEFPEKVSMRARVLVDDEVVHEPSFNMFRSAGQGIGEPSVRTSLWNDVYLTLEQPLPIGDGPAVIRVIIQPLVSWMWLGGGLMAVGTLLAAFPGRRRRPTEPVSAPVAGVA
;
A
#
# COMPACT_ATOMS: atom_id res chain seq x y z
N GLY A 1 -3.20 8.47 33.31
CA GLY A 1 -2.21 9.03 32.37
C GLY A 1 -1.96 8.02 31.28
N LEU A 2 -1.80 8.45 30.03
CA LEU A 2 -1.66 7.60 28.84
C LEU A 2 -0.40 6.70 28.82
N VAL A 3 0.51 6.88 29.78
CA VAL A 3 1.79 6.16 29.88
C VAL A 3 1.71 5.01 30.88
N GLY A 4 2.22 3.83 30.51
CA GLY A 4 2.35 2.64 31.37
C GLY A 4 1.83 1.34 30.74
N ARG A 5 2.28 0.19 31.27
CA ARG A 5 2.04 -1.17 30.73
C ARG A 5 0.58 -1.47 30.36
N ALA A 6 -0.39 -1.02 31.16
CA ALA A 6 -1.81 -1.27 30.90
C ALA A 6 -2.35 -0.45 29.71
N ASN A 7 -2.02 0.85 29.63
CA ASN A 7 -2.49 1.72 28.55
C ASN A 7 -1.72 1.47 27.25
N GLY A 8 -0.40 1.29 27.32
CA GLY A 8 0.41 0.86 26.17
C GLY A 8 -0.02 -0.50 25.64
N GLY A 9 -0.33 -1.45 26.52
CA GLY A 9 -0.85 -2.77 26.13
C GLY A 9 -2.20 -2.71 25.41
N MET A 10 -3.13 -1.84 25.84
CA MET A 10 -4.40 -1.63 25.13
C MET A 10 -4.19 -1.02 23.75
N ILE A 11 -3.25 -0.08 23.60
CA ILE A 11 -2.88 0.51 22.30
C ILE A 11 -2.33 -0.58 21.36
N VAL A 12 -1.49 -1.49 21.87
CA VAL A 12 -0.99 -2.63 21.09
C VAL A 12 -2.14 -3.54 20.63
N HIS A 13 -3.07 -3.91 21.51
CA HIS A 13 -4.21 -4.76 21.13
C HIS A 13 -5.10 -4.07 20.08
N LEU A 14 -5.31 -2.76 20.20
CA LEU A 14 -6.03 -2.01 19.18
C LEU A 14 -5.30 -2.06 17.83
N GLY A 15 -3.96 -1.97 17.84
CA GLY A 15 -3.15 -2.15 16.63
C GLY A 15 -3.27 -3.55 16.03
N VAL A 16 -3.30 -4.61 16.85
CA VAL A 16 -3.53 -6.00 16.39
C VAL A 16 -4.91 -6.13 15.74
N VAL A 17 -5.96 -5.59 16.35
CA VAL A 17 -7.31 -5.59 15.78
C VAL A 17 -7.32 -4.86 14.43
N LEU A 18 -6.63 -3.71 14.34
CA LEU A 18 -6.56 -2.94 13.09
C LEU A 18 -5.87 -3.71 11.97
N VAL A 19 -4.74 -4.37 12.26
CA VAL A 19 -4.04 -5.22 11.29
C VAL A 19 -4.91 -6.41 10.87
N ALA A 20 -5.59 -7.07 11.82
CA ALA A 20 -6.45 -8.20 11.51
C ALA A 20 -7.62 -7.80 10.58
N VAL A 21 -8.24 -6.64 10.84
CA VAL A 21 -9.29 -6.08 9.96
C VAL A 21 -8.72 -5.72 8.59
N GLY A 22 -7.57 -5.03 8.54
CA GLY A 22 -6.91 -4.67 7.29
C GLY A 22 -6.58 -5.88 6.43
N LEU A 23 -6.03 -6.95 7.03
CA LEU A 23 -5.70 -8.20 6.34
C LEU A 23 -6.95 -8.97 5.87
N ALA A 24 -7.99 -9.06 6.72
CA ALA A 24 -9.23 -9.74 6.35
C ALA A 24 -9.92 -9.02 5.19
N ALA A 25 -9.95 -7.69 5.22
CA ALA A 25 -10.56 -6.91 4.16
C ALA A 25 -9.73 -6.92 2.87
N SER A 26 -8.41 -6.76 2.95
CA SER A 26 -7.54 -6.75 1.76
C SER A 26 -7.56 -8.07 1.00
N SER A 27 -7.75 -9.18 1.70
CA SER A 27 -7.89 -10.51 1.09
C SER A 27 -9.32 -10.80 0.59
N SER A 28 -10.35 -10.36 1.33
CA SER A 28 -11.76 -10.67 0.98
C SER A 28 -12.30 -9.80 -0.16
N TYR A 29 -11.79 -8.59 -0.31
CA TYR A 29 -12.25 -7.61 -1.30
C TYR A 29 -11.18 -7.33 -2.37
N LEU A 30 -10.22 -8.23 -2.54
CA LEU A 30 -9.30 -8.18 -3.65
C LEU A 30 -10.08 -8.36 -4.96
N VAL A 31 -9.89 -7.44 -5.88
CA VAL A 31 -10.47 -7.52 -7.23
C VAL A 31 -9.34 -7.44 -8.24
N ASP A 32 -9.20 -8.45 -9.09
CA ASP A 32 -8.27 -8.44 -10.20
C ASP A 32 -8.98 -8.58 -11.55
N GLY A 33 -8.40 -7.96 -12.58
CA GLY A 33 -8.91 -8.01 -13.94
C GLY A 33 -7.78 -7.78 -14.94
N GLU A 34 -7.85 -8.47 -16.07
CA GLU A 34 -6.91 -8.34 -17.18
C GLU A 34 -7.66 -7.79 -18.40
N PHE A 35 -7.13 -6.71 -18.97
CA PHE A 35 -7.77 -5.99 -20.06
C PHE A 35 -6.79 -5.82 -21.20
N GLU A 36 -7.21 -6.22 -22.40
CA GLU A 36 -6.51 -5.88 -23.64
C GLU A 36 -7.07 -4.55 -24.15
N LEU A 37 -6.25 -3.49 -24.11
CA LEU A 37 -6.66 -2.13 -24.43
C LEU A 37 -5.88 -1.58 -25.61
N ALA A 38 -6.59 -1.01 -26.58
CA ALA A 38 -5.99 -0.18 -27.63
C ALA A 38 -5.71 1.25 -27.12
N VAL A 39 -4.86 2.00 -27.82
CA VAL A 39 -4.53 3.38 -27.44
C VAL A 39 -5.80 4.25 -27.44
N GLY A 40 -6.07 4.90 -26.31
CA GLY A 40 -7.27 5.69 -26.05
C GLY A 40 -8.45 4.91 -25.48
N GLU A 41 -8.36 3.58 -25.40
CA GLU A 41 -9.40 2.73 -24.81
C GLU A 41 -9.32 2.74 -23.29
N GLN A 42 -10.49 2.53 -22.66
CA GLN A 42 -10.65 2.57 -21.21
C GLN A 42 -11.30 1.30 -20.69
N ALA A 43 -10.80 0.79 -19.57
CA ALA A 43 -11.45 -0.24 -18.79
C ALA A 43 -11.90 0.34 -17.44
N THR A 44 -12.97 -0.23 -16.88
CA THR A 44 -13.42 0.09 -15.52
C THR A 44 -13.36 -1.15 -14.65
N LEU A 45 -12.78 -1.02 -13.45
CA LEU A 45 -12.70 -2.09 -12.47
C LEU A 45 -12.90 -1.54 -11.06
N SER A 46 -13.86 -2.10 -10.32
CA SER A 46 -14.19 -1.70 -8.94
C SER A 46 -14.32 -0.18 -8.70
N GLY A 47 -14.89 0.54 -9.67
CA GLY A 47 -15.10 1.99 -9.60
C GLY A 47 -13.91 2.86 -10.02
N HIS A 48 -12.80 2.23 -10.42
CA HIS A 48 -11.64 2.92 -11.00
C HIS A 48 -11.66 2.83 -12.53
N THR A 49 -11.32 3.91 -13.21
CA THR A 49 -11.19 3.97 -14.67
C THR A 49 -9.73 3.99 -15.06
N VAL A 50 -9.35 3.10 -15.98
CA VAL A 50 -7.98 2.92 -16.43
C VAL A 50 -7.93 3.12 -17.93
N THR A 51 -7.21 4.14 -18.39
CA THR A 51 -7.12 4.54 -19.80
C THR A 51 -5.72 4.31 -20.32
N TYR A 52 -5.58 3.55 -21.41
CA TYR A 52 -4.28 3.31 -22.03
C TYR A 52 -3.90 4.46 -22.98
N LEU A 53 -2.80 5.14 -22.69
CA LEU A 53 -2.30 6.30 -23.46
C LEU A 53 -1.22 5.95 -24.49
N GLY A 54 -0.91 4.65 -24.64
CA GLY A 54 0.15 4.15 -25.50
C GLY A 54 1.40 3.71 -24.75
N SER A 55 2.38 3.23 -25.50
CA SER A 55 3.60 2.64 -24.95
C SER A 55 4.86 3.29 -25.48
N GLU A 56 5.91 3.26 -24.68
CA GLU A 56 7.25 3.70 -25.05
C GLU A 56 8.24 2.56 -24.80
N THR A 57 9.15 2.34 -25.74
CA THR A 57 10.29 1.42 -25.55
C THR A 57 11.55 2.25 -25.35
N VAL A 58 12.17 2.09 -24.18
CA VAL A 58 13.43 2.74 -23.81
C VAL A 58 14.55 1.70 -23.79
N GLU A 59 15.54 1.89 -24.66
CA GLU A 59 16.73 1.05 -24.68
C GLU A 59 17.81 1.56 -23.74
N PHE A 60 18.27 0.67 -22.86
CA PHE A 60 19.45 0.85 -22.03
C PHE A 60 20.56 -0.12 -22.47
N PRO A 61 21.84 0.16 -22.15
CA PRO A 61 22.94 -0.75 -22.45
C PRO A 61 22.75 -2.18 -21.92
N GLU A 62 22.12 -2.30 -20.75
CA GLU A 62 21.93 -3.55 -20.01
C GLU A 62 20.53 -4.17 -20.16
N LYS A 63 19.52 -3.36 -20.52
CA LYS A 63 18.12 -3.79 -20.59
C LYS A 63 17.31 -3.03 -21.64
N VAL A 64 16.23 -3.62 -22.11
CA VAL A 64 15.19 -2.92 -22.88
C VAL A 64 13.96 -2.80 -22.00
N SER A 65 13.48 -1.57 -21.78
CA SER A 65 12.33 -1.28 -20.91
C SER A 65 11.14 -0.87 -21.75
N MET A 66 10.04 -1.60 -21.65
CA MET A 66 8.81 -1.36 -22.39
C MET A 66 7.79 -0.81 -21.41
N ARG A 67 7.48 0.48 -21.49
CA ARG A 67 6.61 1.21 -20.55
C ARG A 67 5.25 1.42 -21.19
N ALA A 68 4.18 1.06 -20.50
CA ALA A 68 2.83 1.47 -20.88
C ALA A 68 2.46 2.71 -20.09
N ARG A 69 1.97 3.77 -20.73
CA ARG A 69 1.41 4.94 -20.05
C ARG A 69 -0.08 4.70 -19.82
N VAL A 70 -0.48 4.71 -18.56
CA VAL A 70 -1.83 4.35 -18.13
C VAL A 70 -2.36 5.44 -17.21
N LEU A 71 -3.42 6.12 -17.63
CA LEU A 71 -4.08 7.14 -16.81
C LEU A 71 -5.12 6.46 -15.91
N VAL A 72 -5.04 6.72 -14.60
CA VAL A 72 -6.00 6.19 -13.62
C VAL A 72 -6.86 7.33 -13.09
N ASP A 73 -8.18 7.15 -13.16
CA ASP A 73 -9.21 8.08 -12.69
C ASP A 73 -9.05 9.52 -13.21
N ASP A 74 -8.53 9.68 -14.44
CA ASP A 74 -8.24 10.97 -15.09
C ASP A 74 -7.33 11.92 -14.29
N GLU A 75 -6.61 11.41 -13.28
CA GLU A 75 -5.83 12.22 -12.35
C GLU A 75 -4.33 12.03 -12.51
N VAL A 76 -3.86 10.77 -12.56
CA VAL A 76 -2.43 10.44 -12.53
C VAL A 76 -2.08 9.43 -13.61
N VAL A 77 -1.01 9.73 -14.36
CA VAL A 77 -0.41 8.81 -15.32
C VAL A 77 0.58 7.90 -14.58
N HIS A 78 0.34 6.61 -14.68
CA HIS A 78 1.17 5.54 -14.19
C HIS A 78 1.91 4.87 -15.35
N GLU A 79 3.14 4.44 -15.09
CA GLU A 79 4.02 3.85 -16.10
C GLU A 79 4.45 2.43 -15.69
N PRO A 80 3.54 1.44 -15.65
CA PRO A 80 3.98 0.05 -15.50
C PRO A 80 4.92 -0.31 -16.64
N SER A 81 5.98 -1.04 -16.34
CA SER A 81 7.02 -1.38 -17.32
C SER A 81 7.35 -2.85 -17.36
N PHE A 82 7.87 -3.32 -18.48
CA PHE A 82 8.39 -4.67 -18.66
C PHE A 82 9.84 -4.57 -19.13
N ASN A 83 10.77 -5.07 -18.33
CA ASN A 83 12.20 -4.94 -18.55
C ASN A 83 12.80 -6.26 -19.01
N MET A 84 13.37 -6.29 -20.21
CA MET A 84 14.12 -7.43 -20.73
C MET A 84 15.62 -7.21 -20.53
N PHE A 85 16.25 -8.01 -19.66
CA PHE A 85 17.67 -7.89 -19.37
C PHE A 85 18.51 -8.67 -20.38
N ARG A 86 19.44 -7.99 -21.05
CA ARG A 86 20.25 -8.56 -22.13
C ARG A 86 21.19 -9.68 -21.64
N SER A 87 21.66 -9.57 -20.40
CA SER A 87 22.58 -10.55 -19.79
C SER A 87 21.91 -11.84 -19.31
N ALA A 88 20.65 -11.75 -18.88
CA ALA A 88 19.92 -12.85 -18.25
C ALA A 88 18.92 -13.54 -19.20
N GLY A 89 18.55 -12.89 -20.32
CA GLY A 89 17.52 -13.39 -21.23
C GLY A 89 16.12 -13.47 -20.58
N GLN A 90 15.92 -12.81 -19.44
CA GLN A 90 14.68 -12.82 -18.67
C GLN A 90 13.97 -11.46 -18.75
N GLY A 91 12.65 -11.51 -18.89
CA GLY A 91 11.76 -10.36 -18.79
C GLY A 91 11.19 -10.23 -17.37
N ILE A 92 11.25 -9.03 -16.80
CA ILE A 92 10.76 -8.71 -15.47
C ILE A 92 9.79 -7.53 -15.58
N GLY A 93 8.53 -7.75 -15.21
CA GLY A 93 7.54 -6.69 -15.05
C GLY A 93 7.82 -5.85 -13.81
N GLU A 94 7.90 -4.53 -13.97
CA GLU A 94 7.88 -3.55 -12.89
C GLU A 94 6.45 -3.00 -12.77
N PRO A 95 5.71 -3.38 -11.70
CA PRO A 95 4.39 -2.82 -11.45
C PRO A 95 4.44 -1.32 -11.17
N SER A 96 3.38 -0.62 -11.52
CA SER A 96 3.09 0.71 -10.99
C SER A 96 1.96 0.63 -9.98
N VAL A 97 2.09 1.33 -8.85
CA VAL A 97 1.12 1.27 -7.75
C VAL A 97 0.66 2.66 -7.38
N ARG A 98 -0.66 2.86 -7.30
CA ARG A 98 -1.28 4.02 -6.68
C ARG A 98 -1.78 3.62 -5.30
N THR A 99 -1.13 4.12 -4.26
CA THR A 99 -1.53 3.87 -2.87
C THR A 99 -2.51 4.93 -2.40
N SER A 100 -3.60 4.53 -1.76
CA SER A 100 -4.54 5.44 -1.11
C SER A 100 -4.84 4.99 0.32
N LEU A 101 -5.65 5.78 1.04
CA LEU A 101 -6.11 5.41 2.38
C LEU A 101 -7.12 4.27 2.37
N TRP A 102 -7.84 4.10 1.26
CA TRP A 102 -8.94 3.16 1.13
C TRP A 102 -8.62 1.97 0.24
N ASN A 103 -8.05 2.22 -0.96
CA ASN A 103 -7.72 1.20 -1.94
C ASN A 103 -6.36 1.47 -2.58
N ASP A 104 -5.62 0.39 -2.86
CA ASP A 104 -4.39 0.43 -3.62
C ASP A 104 -4.63 -0.17 -5.00
N VAL A 105 -4.29 0.58 -6.05
CA VAL A 105 -4.45 0.15 -7.45
C VAL A 105 -3.08 -0.24 -7.99
N TYR A 106 -2.92 -1.51 -8.33
CA TYR A 106 -1.72 -2.07 -8.92
C TYR A 106 -1.96 -2.25 -10.41
N LEU A 107 -1.01 -1.78 -11.21
CA LEU A 107 -0.97 -1.94 -12.65
C LEU A 107 0.26 -2.75 -13.00
N THR A 108 0.06 -3.84 -13.73
CA THR A 108 1.13 -4.75 -14.17
C THR A 108 0.98 -5.09 -15.64
N LEU A 109 2.13 -5.28 -16.29
CA LEU A 109 2.22 -5.86 -17.62
C LEU A 109 2.70 -7.30 -17.46
N GLU A 110 1.88 -8.28 -17.85
CA GLU A 110 2.25 -9.70 -17.78
C GLU A 110 3.01 -10.16 -19.03
N GLN A 111 2.83 -9.47 -20.16
CA GLN A 111 3.42 -9.81 -21.44
C GLN A 111 4.26 -8.64 -21.98
N PRO A 112 5.31 -8.92 -22.76
CA PRO A 112 6.01 -7.88 -23.52
C PRO A 112 5.02 -7.14 -24.42
N LEU A 113 5.13 -5.82 -24.45
CA LEU A 113 4.27 -5.00 -25.31
C LEU A 113 4.58 -5.27 -26.79
N PRO A 114 3.60 -5.21 -27.70
CA PRO A 114 3.88 -5.23 -29.12
C PRO A 114 4.80 -4.08 -29.52
N ILE A 115 5.57 -4.24 -30.60
CA ILE A 115 6.38 -3.16 -31.15
C ILE A 115 5.45 -2.10 -31.77
N GLY A 116 5.44 -0.89 -31.21
CA GLY A 116 4.59 0.22 -31.64
C GLY A 116 3.35 0.42 -30.76
N ASP A 117 2.37 1.20 -31.22
CA ASP A 117 1.13 1.53 -30.49
C ASP A 117 0.08 0.40 -30.56
N GLY A 118 0.52 -0.84 -30.41
CA GLY A 118 -0.36 -2.01 -30.41
C GLY A 118 -1.20 -2.13 -29.14
N PRO A 119 -2.23 -3.00 -29.14
CA PRO A 119 -3.01 -3.28 -27.95
C PRO A 119 -2.11 -3.84 -26.84
N ALA A 120 -2.31 -3.35 -25.62
CA ALA A 120 -1.57 -3.73 -24.44
C ALA A 120 -2.46 -4.53 -23.50
N VAL A 121 -1.94 -5.66 -23.00
CA VAL A 121 -2.61 -6.45 -21.97
C VAL A 121 -2.19 -5.94 -20.61
N ILE A 122 -3.07 -5.19 -19.96
CA ILE A 122 -2.83 -4.54 -18.67
C ILE A 122 -3.65 -5.28 -17.62
N ARG A 123 -2.96 -5.82 -16.61
CA ARG A 123 -3.61 -6.36 -15.43
C ARG A 123 -3.72 -5.29 -14.36
N VAL A 124 -4.94 -5.14 -13.85
CA VAL A 124 -5.30 -4.19 -12.79
C VAL A 124 -5.73 -4.99 -11.58
N ILE A 125 -5.12 -4.70 -10.43
CA ILE A 125 -5.45 -5.35 -9.15
C ILE A 125 -5.76 -4.26 -8.15
N ILE A 126 -6.92 -4.35 -7.51
CA ILE A 126 -7.41 -3.39 -6.54
C ILE A 126 -7.44 -4.09 -5.18
N GLN A 127 -6.62 -3.60 -4.26
CA GLN A 127 -6.47 -4.15 -2.92
C GLN A 127 -6.87 -3.10 -1.87
N PRO A 128 -8.02 -3.28 -1.20
CA PRO A 128 -8.46 -2.35 -0.17
C PRO A 128 -7.66 -2.48 1.13
N LEU A 129 -7.55 -1.36 1.87
CA LEU A 129 -7.14 -1.28 3.27
C LEU A 129 -5.72 -1.80 3.63
N VAL A 130 -4.84 -1.95 2.65
CA VAL A 130 -3.41 -2.28 2.90
C VAL A 130 -2.74 -1.19 3.75
N SER A 131 -3.03 0.09 3.48
CA SER A 131 -2.58 1.24 4.30
C SER A 131 -2.95 1.12 5.78
N TRP A 132 -4.07 0.47 6.11
CA TRP A 132 -4.51 0.28 7.51
C TRP A 132 -3.68 -0.76 8.25
N MET A 133 -3.05 -1.70 7.53
CA MET A 133 -2.08 -2.62 8.12
C MET A 133 -0.85 -1.86 8.63
N TRP A 134 -0.38 -0.89 7.86
CA TRP A 134 0.73 -0.02 8.26
C TRP A 134 0.37 0.87 9.45
N LEU A 135 -0.85 1.43 9.47
CA LEU A 135 -1.35 2.17 10.63
C LEU A 135 -1.42 1.29 11.89
N GLY A 136 -1.88 0.04 11.76
CA GLY A 136 -1.94 -0.91 12.85
C GLY A 136 -0.55 -1.28 13.37
N GLY A 137 0.41 -1.51 12.45
CA GLY A 137 1.82 -1.72 12.76
C GLY A 137 2.45 -0.53 13.50
N GLY A 138 2.20 0.69 13.01
CA GLY A 138 2.64 1.93 13.67
C GLY A 138 2.05 2.08 15.06
N LEU A 139 0.76 1.77 15.24
CA LEU A 139 0.09 1.82 16.52
C LEU A 139 0.66 0.80 17.51
N MET A 140 0.96 -0.41 17.06
CA MET A 140 1.64 -1.42 17.87
C MET A 140 3.05 -0.96 18.29
N ALA A 141 3.83 -0.35 17.38
CA ALA A 141 5.15 0.17 17.71
C ALA A 141 5.06 1.26 18.80
N VAL A 142 4.15 2.23 18.64
CA VAL A 142 3.90 3.28 19.64
C VAL A 142 3.42 2.70 20.97
N GLY A 143 2.45 1.79 20.94
CA GLY A 143 1.95 1.12 22.14
C GLY A 143 3.03 0.35 22.89
N THR A 144 3.93 -0.31 22.16
CA THR A 144 5.08 -1.04 22.71
C THR A 144 6.06 -0.08 23.39
N LEU A 145 6.39 1.04 22.75
CA LEU A 145 7.22 2.08 23.36
C LEU A 145 6.57 2.61 24.65
N LEU A 146 5.28 2.96 24.61
CA LEU A 146 4.54 3.44 25.78
C LEU A 146 4.41 2.41 26.92
N ALA A 147 4.41 1.11 26.59
CA ALA A 147 4.39 0.03 27.57
C ALA A 147 5.78 -0.23 28.18
N ALA A 148 6.84 -0.04 27.39
CA ALA A 148 8.22 -0.22 27.82
C ALA A 148 8.68 0.86 28.83
N PHE A 149 8.15 2.08 28.73
CA PHE A 149 8.43 3.15 29.69
C PHE A 149 7.43 3.10 30.88
N PRO A 150 7.89 2.86 32.12
CA PRO A 150 7.02 2.90 33.28
C PRO A 150 6.60 4.36 33.56
N GLY A 151 5.35 4.70 33.25
CA GLY A 151 4.75 5.96 33.71
C GLY A 151 4.78 6.06 35.24
N ARG A 152 4.98 7.27 35.79
CA ARG A 152 4.91 7.54 37.24
C ARG A 152 3.54 7.08 37.76
N ARG A 153 3.50 5.90 38.39
CA ARG A 153 2.30 5.41 39.05
C ARG A 153 2.24 6.03 40.45
N ARG A 154 1.09 6.60 40.80
CA ARG A 154 0.72 6.81 42.21
C ARG A 154 0.75 5.45 42.88
N ARG A 155 1.46 5.34 44.01
CA ARG A 155 1.62 4.05 44.69
C ARG A 155 0.21 3.53 45.02
N PRO A 156 -0.16 2.29 44.69
CA PRO A 156 -1.48 1.74 45.03
C PRO A 156 -1.81 1.78 46.54
N THR A 157 -0.77 1.96 47.37
CA THR A 157 -0.84 2.10 48.82
C THR A 157 -0.94 3.54 49.30
N GLU A 158 -0.92 4.55 48.42
CA GLU A 158 -1.14 5.94 48.83
C GLU A 158 -2.64 6.15 49.10
N PRO A 159 -3.00 6.63 50.31
CA PRO A 159 -4.39 6.96 50.61
C PRO A 159 -4.87 8.05 49.65
N VAL A 160 -6.13 7.96 49.21
CA VAL A 160 -6.80 8.92 48.32
C VAL A 160 -6.68 10.38 48.81
N SER A 161 -6.43 10.57 50.11
CA SER A 161 -6.31 11.87 50.78
C SER A 161 -4.87 12.42 50.88
N ALA A 162 -3.85 11.76 50.34
CA ALA A 162 -2.48 12.27 50.43
C ALA A 162 -2.30 13.54 49.57
N PRO A 163 -1.87 14.68 50.15
CA PRO A 163 -1.60 15.88 49.38
C PRO A 163 -0.44 15.64 48.42
N VAL A 164 -0.55 16.18 47.20
CA VAL A 164 0.51 16.12 46.20
C VAL A 164 1.70 16.93 46.74
N ALA A 165 2.79 16.27 47.10
CA ALA A 165 4.00 16.94 47.55
C ALA A 165 4.58 17.76 46.39
N GLY A 166 4.56 19.10 46.52
CA GLY A 166 5.18 20.01 45.55
C GLY A 166 4.51 21.36 45.29
N VAL A 167 3.67 21.90 46.18
CA VAL A 167 3.29 23.32 46.13
C VAL A 167 3.66 24.01 47.43
N ALA A 168 4.91 24.47 47.50
CA ALA A 168 5.40 25.57 48.31
C ALA A 168 6.59 26.17 47.57
#